data_AF-A0A509L7Y7-F1
#
_entry.id   AF-A0A509L7Y7-F1
#
_cell.length_a   1.000
_cell.length_b   1.000
_cell.length_c   1.000
_cell.angle_alpha   90.00
_cell.angle_beta   90.00
_cell.angle_gamma   90.00
#
_symmetry.space_group_name_H-M   'P 1'
#
loop_
_entity.id
_entity.type
_entity.pdbx_description
1 polymer ?
#
loop_
_entity_poly.entity_id
_entity_poly.type
_entity_poly.pdbx_seq_one_letter_code
_entity_poly.pdbx_strand_id
1 'polypeptide(L)'
;IMSYPFYHMRSEPFWALIPNKGFTDQSGRTISSMTKLNQIYSGAKIDEELFGLMADMNSRESLRHALVDTYFASEIQSAVLQQGVVNLAAYQYSHELLGVAERKNIYQSVSEETEEKKKIRDQGFRKAIVHLYNHRYALCGIRMLTPEGHTVVEAAHIVPWRKSQDDRPTNGMSLCRLCHWSFDEGLMGVGKDYEVKISKRVRIEQNFPGHILTLSERKIFTPEETGFWPDQENLDWHRNEIFKQT
;
A
#
# COMPACT_ATOMS: atom_id res chain seq x y z
N ILE A 1 -2.48 13.12 -14.24
CA ILE A 1 -2.97 14.42 -14.72
C ILE A 1 -4.49 14.40 -14.58
N MET A 2 -5.03 14.99 -13.50
CA MET A 2 -6.47 14.99 -13.21
C MET A 2 -6.96 16.43 -13.25
N SER A 3 -7.60 16.84 -14.34
CA SER A 3 -8.32 18.12 -14.47
C SER A 3 -9.76 18.02 -13.96
N TYR A 4 -10.27 16.80 -13.77
CA TYR A 4 -11.72 16.53 -13.69
C TYR A 4 -12.43 16.75 -12.36
N PRO A 5 -11.82 16.82 -11.15
CA PRO A 5 -12.56 17.45 -10.07
C PRO A 5 -12.50 18.97 -10.21
N PHE A 6 -11.34 19.52 -10.58
CA PHE A 6 -11.06 20.96 -10.50
C PHE A 6 -11.87 21.80 -11.48
N TYR A 7 -12.22 21.27 -12.65
CA TYR A 7 -13.07 21.97 -13.61
C TYR A 7 -14.43 22.36 -13.01
N HIS A 8 -14.97 21.50 -12.14
CA HIS A 8 -16.26 21.71 -11.49
C HIS A 8 -16.12 22.50 -10.18
N MET A 9 -14.93 22.58 -9.60
CA MET A 9 -14.63 23.35 -8.38
C MET A 9 -14.29 24.83 -8.66
N ARG A 10 -14.69 25.38 -9.82
CA ARG A 10 -14.40 26.77 -10.20
C ARG A 10 -14.98 27.83 -9.26
N SER A 11 -15.98 27.47 -8.45
CA SER A 11 -16.59 28.35 -7.45
C SER A 11 -15.71 28.52 -6.22
N GLU A 12 -14.74 27.63 -6.01
CA GLU A 12 -13.84 27.68 -4.87
C GLU A 12 -12.72 28.70 -5.14
N PRO A 13 -12.51 29.70 -4.26
CA PRO A 13 -11.59 30.80 -4.52
C PRO A 13 -10.11 30.41 -4.49
N PHE A 14 -9.81 29.19 -4.04
CA PHE A 14 -8.46 28.70 -3.80
C PHE A 14 -7.96 27.69 -4.85
N TRP A 15 -8.71 27.48 -5.95
CA TRP A 15 -8.26 26.68 -7.09
C TRP A 15 -8.23 27.50 -8.37
N ALA A 16 -7.15 27.38 -9.14
CA ALA A 16 -7.01 27.97 -10.47
C ALA A 16 -6.65 26.90 -11.50
N LEU A 17 -7.44 26.79 -12.57
CA LEU A 17 -7.10 25.90 -13.69
C LEU A 17 -5.88 26.46 -14.45
N ILE A 18 -4.97 25.59 -14.87
CA ILE A 18 -3.78 25.94 -15.65
C ILE A 18 -4.01 25.53 -17.11
N PRO A 19 -4.20 26.48 -18.05
CA PRO A 19 -4.31 26.17 -19.47
C PRO A 19 -2.99 25.64 -20.04
N ASN A 20 -3.07 24.72 -21.01
CA ASN A 20 -1.94 24.32 -21.83
C ASN A 20 -1.49 25.50 -22.72
N LYS A 21 -0.21 25.49 -23.10
CA LYS A 21 0.36 26.51 -23.99
C LYS A 21 -0.46 26.62 -25.29
N GLY A 22 -0.92 27.82 -25.63
CA GLY A 22 -1.75 28.07 -26.81
C GLY A 22 -3.25 27.93 -26.58
N PHE A 23 -3.69 27.52 -25.38
CA PHE A 23 -5.08 27.54 -24.96
C PHE A 23 -5.31 28.69 -23.98
N THR A 24 -6.45 29.36 -24.10
CA THR A 24 -6.93 30.31 -23.09
C THR A 24 -7.81 29.58 -22.09
N ASP A 25 -7.98 30.16 -20.89
CA ASP A 25 -8.96 29.64 -19.95
C ASP A 25 -10.36 29.70 -20.57
N GLN A 26 -11.05 28.56 -20.58
CA GLN A 26 -12.43 28.39 -21.03
C GLN A 26 -13.36 28.00 -19.88
N SER A 27 -12.95 28.28 -18.64
CA SER A 27 -13.75 28.06 -17.45
C SER A 27 -15.11 28.76 -17.61
N GLY A 28 -16.18 28.15 -17.11
CA GLY A 28 -17.54 28.65 -17.36
C GLY A 28 -18.31 27.90 -18.45
N ARG A 29 -17.63 27.37 -19.46
CA ARG A 29 -18.27 26.75 -20.64
C ARG A 29 -18.60 25.28 -20.43
N THR A 30 -19.46 24.70 -21.27
CA THR A 30 -19.65 23.25 -21.25
C THR A 30 -18.52 22.58 -22.03
N ILE A 31 -17.71 21.76 -21.36
CA ILE A 31 -16.69 20.92 -22.00
C ILE A 31 -17.25 19.50 -22.10
N SER A 32 -17.41 19.01 -23.33
CA SER A 32 -18.17 17.79 -23.63
C SER A 32 -17.41 16.48 -23.46
N SER A 33 -16.10 16.51 -23.21
CA SER A 33 -15.31 15.29 -23.01
C SER A 33 -14.03 15.53 -22.20
N MET A 34 -13.61 14.48 -21.48
CA MET A 34 -12.33 14.44 -20.76
C MET A 34 -11.14 14.70 -21.68
N THR A 35 -11.17 14.17 -22.91
CA THR A 35 -10.11 14.37 -23.91
C THR A 35 -9.94 15.86 -24.24
N LYS A 36 -11.04 16.57 -24.45
CA LYS A 36 -11.02 18.01 -24.72
C LYS A 36 -10.59 18.81 -23.49
N LEU A 37 -11.00 18.39 -22.28
CA LEU A 37 -10.56 19.02 -21.04
C LEU A 37 -9.04 18.91 -20.85
N ASN A 38 -8.47 17.72 -21.04
CA ASN A 38 -7.03 17.49 -20.94
C ASN A 38 -6.23 18.17 -22.08
N GLN A 39 -6.86 18.45 -23.22
CA GLN A 39 -6.25 19.25 -24.28
C GLN A 39 -6.14 20.72 -23.87
N ILE A 40 -7.17 21.26 -23.20
CA ILE A 40 -7.23 22.67 -22.81
C ILE A 40 -6.41 22.95 -21.55
N TYR A 41 -6.43 22.06 -20.56
CA TYR A 41 -5.80 22.26 -19.26
C TYR A 41 -4.75 21.20 -18.94
N SER A 42 -3.62 21.64 -18.40
CA SER A 42 -2.58 20.77 -17.84
C SER A 42 -2.92 20.30 -16.43
N GLY A 43 -3.77 21.04 -15.71
CA GLY A 43 -4.19 20.72 -14.36
C GLY A 43 -4.80 21.91 -13.63
N ALA A 44 -4.70 21.90 -12.31
CA ALA A 44 -5.09 22.99 -11.44
C ALA A 44 -3.96 23.30 -10.45
N LYS A 45 -3.90 24.55 -10.00
CA LYS A 45 -3.03 25.05 -8.94
C LYS A 45 -3.90 25.42 -7.74
N ILE A 46 -3.45 25.09 -6.55
CA ILE A 46 -4.02 25.65 -5.32
C ILE A 46 -3.43 27.05 -5.10
N ASP A 47 -4.15 27.91 -4.39
CA ASP A 47 -3.63 29.19 -3.91
C ASP A 47 -2.29 29.04 -3.17
N GLU A 48 -1.35 29.95 -3.44
CA GLU A 48 0.03 29.83 -2.93
C GLU A 48 0.13 30.05 -1.42
N GLU A 49 -0.68 30.96 -0.87
CA GLU A 49 -0.72 31.22 0.57
C GLU A 49 -1.32 30.01 1.30
N LEU A 50 -2.44 29.49 0.79
CA LEU A 50 -3.04 28.27 1.32
C LEU A 50 -2.08 27.08 1.23
N PHE A 51 -1.34 26.92 0.14
CA PHE A 51 -0.31 25.88 0.03
C PHE A 51 0.76 26.05 1.10
N GLY A 52 1.23 27.27 1.34
CA GLY A 52 2.19 27.58 2.40
C GLY A 52 1.68 27.16 3.78
N LEU A 53 0.42 27.47 4.10
CA LEU A 53 -0.24 27.05 5.34
C LEU A 53 -0.38 25.52 5.45
N MET A 54 -0.65 24.82 4.35
CA MET A 54 -0.71 23.35 4.33
C MET A 54 0.66 22.70 4.51
N ALA A 55 1.74 23.37 4.10
CA ALA A 55 3.11 22.87 4.25
C ALA A 55 3.62 23.05 5.69
N ASP A 56 3.25 24.15 6.36
CA ASP A 56 3.57 24.37 7.77
C ASP A 56 2.87 23.34 8.67
N MET A 57 3.56 22.88 9.71
CA MET A 57 3.02 21.84 10.61
C MET A 57 1.86 22.36 11.46
N ASN A 58 2.00 23.56 12.05
CA ASN A 58 1.00 24.09 12.98
C ASN A 58 -0.27 24.52 12.25
N SER A 59 -0.12 25.21 11.12
CA SER A 59 -1.23 25.63 10.28
C SER A 59 -1.97 24.44 9.69
N ARG A 60 -1.26 23.40 9.23
CA ARG A 60 -1.88 22.16 8.73
C ARG A 60 -2.70 21.43 9.78
N GLU A 61 -2.24 21.37 11.03
CA GLU A 61 -3.03 20.76 12.10
C GLU A 61 -4.28 21.59 12.42
N SER A 62 -4.18 22.93 12.38
CA SER A 62 -5.36 23.80 12.52
C SER A 62 -6.37 23.59 11.39
N LEU A 63 -5.91 23.44 10.15
CA LEU A 63 -6.75 23.10 8.99
C LEU A 63 -7.39 21.70 9.15
N ARG A 64 -6.64 20.72 9.66
CA ARG A 64 -7.18 19.37 9.94
C ARG A 64 -8.30 19.43 10.97
N HIS A 65 -8.10 20.16 12.06
CA HIS A 65 -9.13 20.39 13.08
C HIS A 65 -10.36 21.05 12.47
N ALA A 66 -10.20 22.13 11.68
CA ALA A 66 -11.32 22.80 11.03
C ALA A 66 -12.14 21.84 10.15
N LEU A 67 -11.49 20.94 9.40
CA LEU A 67 -12.18 19.92 8.60
C LEU A 67 -12.92 18.90 9.47
N VAL A 68 -12.28 18.41 10.54
CA VAL A 68 -12.89 17.41 11.42
C VAL A 68 -14.07 18.00 12.17
N ASP A 69 -13.91 19.19 12.74
CA ASP A 69 -14.92 19.87 13.55
C ASP A 69 -16.16 20.25 12.72
N THR A 70 -15.97 20.59 11.44
CA THR A 70 -17.04 21.01 10.54
C THR A 70 -17.82 19.82 9.95
N TYR A 71 -17.13 18.75 9.56
CA TYR A 71 -17.72 17.70 8.73
C TYR A 71 -17.98 16.37 9.45
N PHE A 72 -17.49 16.20 10.68
CA PHE A 72 -17.66 14.98 11.45
C PHE A 72 -18.46 15.22 12.72
N ALA A 73 -19.32 14.25 13.07
CA ALA A 73 -20.10 14.29 14.30
C ALA A 73 -19.17 14.25 15.53
N SER A 74 -19.52 15.00 16.58
CA SER A 74 -18.69 15.21 17.77
C SER A 74 -18.18 13.92 18.42
N GLU A 75 -18.97 12.85 18.32
CA GLU A 75 -18.73 11.52 18.88
C GLU A 75 -17.54 10.81 18.21
N ILE A 76 -17.20 11.17 16.97
CA ILE A 76 -16.13 10.53 16.18
C ILE A 76 -14.92 11.43 15.92
N GLN A 77 -15.02 12.74 16.19
CA GLN A 77 -13.94 13.71 15.92
C GLN A 77 -12.60 13.29 16.53
N SER A 78 -12.62 12.92 17.82
CA SER A 78 -11.42 12.45 18.54
C SER A 78 -10.81 11.20 17.88
N ALA A 79 -11.64 10.23 17.50
CA ALA A 79 -11.18 9.01 16.85
C ALA A 79 -10.56 9.28 15.47
N VAL A 80 -11.15 10.20 14.68
CA VAL A 80 -10.64 10.59 13.35
C VAL A 80 -9.30 11.30 13.48
N LEU A 81 -9.15 12.22 14.45
CA LEU A 81 -7.88 12.92 14.69
C LEU A 81 -6.78 11.95 15.13
N GLN A 82 -7.08 11.05 16.08
CA GLN A 82 -6.14 10.01 16.52
C GLN A 82 -5.73 9.10 15.36
N GLN A 83 -6.68 8.68 14.51
CA GLN A 83 -6.37 7.90 13.32
C GLN A 83 -5.51 8.69 12.33
N GLY A 84 -5.68 10.01 12.23
CA GLY A 84 -4.84 10.90 11.43
C GLY A 84 -3.36 10.85 11.82
N VAL A 85 -3.08 10.84 13.13
CA VAL A 85 -1.71 10.69 13.67
C VAL A 85 -1.10 9.35 13.25
N VAL A 86 -1.84 8.27 13.46
CA VAL A 86 -1.40 6.91 13.06
C VAL A 86 -1.15 6.82 11.56
N ASN A 87 -2.02 7.40 10.74
CA ASN A 87 -1.89 7.38 9.28
C ASN A 87 -0.63 8.11 8.81
N LEU A 88 -0.30 9.26 9.41
CA LEU A 88 0.91 10.03 9.10
C LEU A 88 2.17 9.26 9.51
N ALA A 89 2.19 8.75 10.74
CA ALA A 89 3.31 7.97 11.24
C ALA A 89 3.52 6.67 10.42
N ALA A 90 2.44 5.98 10.03
CA ALA A 90 2.51 4.80 9.17
C ALA A 90 3.05 5.14 7.77
N TYR A 91 2.71 6.31 7.23
CA TYR A 91 3.27 6.78 5.96
C TYR A 91 4.77 7.02 6.06
N GLN A 92 5.23 7.71 7.12
CA GLN A 92 6.65 7.93 7.38
C GLN A 92 7.40 6.60 7.56
N TYR A 93 6.86 5.69 8.37
CA TYR A 93 7.41 4.35 8.57
C TYR A 93 7.53 3.56 7.25
N SER A 94 6.53 3.66 6.36
CA SER A 94 6.61 3.01 5.05
C SER A 94 7.75 3.57 4.19
N HIS A 95 7.99 4.88 4.24
CA HIS A 95 9.11 5.51 3.53
C HIS A 95 10.47 5.13 4.12
N GLU A 96 10.56 5.00 5.43
CA GLU A 96 11.76 4.49 6.09
C GLU A 96 12.07 3.08 5.60
N LEU A 97 11.11 2.16 5.58
CA LEU A 97 11.30 0.79 5.05
C LEU A 97 11.77 0.78 3.59
N LEU A 98 11.23 1.67 2.76
CA LEU A 98 11.62 1.79 1.36
C LEU A 98 13.02 2.42 1.20
N GLY A 99 13.42 3.33 2.10
CA GLY A 99 14.78 3.90 2.11
C GLY A 99 15.84 2.98 2.74
N VAL A 100 15.43 1.97 3.51
CA VAL A 100 16.32 1.06 4.25
C VAL A 100 16.75 -0.18 3.43
N ALA A 101 16.18 -0.45 2.25
CA ALA A 101 16.66 -1.57 1.42
C ALA A 101 18.16 -1.48 1.05
N GLU A 102 18.77 -0.29 1.14
CA GLU A 102 20.21 -0.10 0.96
C GLU A 102 21.04 -0.45 2.22
N ARG A 103 20.42 -0.64 3.39
CA ARG A 103 21.11 -0.82 4.68
C ARG A 103 20.65 -2.11 5.36
N LYS A 104 21.38 -3.21 5.11
CA LYS A 104 21.11 -4.54 5.69
C LYS A 104 21.14 -4.64 7.22
N ASN A 105 21.49 -3.60 7.94
CA ASN A 105 21.54 -3.60 9.40
C ASN A 105 21.01 -2.26 9.91
N ILE A 106 19.86 -2.29 10.58
CA ILE A 106 19.48 -1.57 11.81
C ILE A 106 17.97 -1.82 11.97
N TYR A 107 17.61 -2.93 12.62
CA TYR A 107 16.40 -2.97 13.44
C TYR A 107 16.82 -3.55 14.78
N GLN A 108 17.10 -2.64 15.70
CA GLN A 108 17.43 -2.96 17.07
C GLN A 108 16.11 -3.31 17.77
N SER A 109 16.08 -4.48 18.41
CA SER A 109 14.96 -4.98 19.19
C SER A 109 14.36 -3.87 20.06
N VAL A 110 13.11 -3.48 19.81
CA VAL A 110 12.40 -2.51 20.64
C VAL A 110 11.64 -3.25 21.74
N SER A 111 11.76 -2.72 22.97
CA SER A 111 10.99 -3.07 24.17
C SER A 111 9.47 -3.04 23.95
N GLU A 112 8.71 -3.61 24.91
CA GLU A 112 7.24 -3.69 24.97
C GLU A 112 6.50 -2.70 24.03
N GLU A 113 5.93 -3.26 22.96
CA GLU A 113 5.24 -2.52 21.91
C GLU A 113 3.88 -2.03 22.41
N THR A 114 3.62 -0.72 22.33
CA THR A 114 2.29 -0.17 22.60
C THR A 114 1.34 -0.48 21.43
N GLU A 115 0.03 -0.57 21.69
CA GLU A 115 -0.96 -0.81 20.62
C GLU A 115 -0.93 0.26 19.52
N GLU A 116 -0.55 1.49 19.84
CA GLU A 116 -0.35 2.55 18.85
C GLU A 116 0.84 2.28 17.94
N LYS A 117 2.00 1.92 18.50
CA LYS A 117 3.20 1.57 17.71
C LYS A 117 2.94 0.39 16.78
N LYS A 118 2.23 -0.62 17.28
CA LYS A 118 1.79 -1.78 16.51
C LYS A 118 0.91 -1.38 15.33
N LYS A 119 -0.09 -0.51 15.54
CA LYS A 119 -0.93 0.01 14.45
C LYS A 119 -0.13 0.78 13.41
N ILE A 120 0.83 1.59 13.83
CA ILE A 120 1.72 2.35 12.93
C ILE A 120 2.55 1.40 12.08
N ARG A 121 3.21 0.42 12.71
CA ARG A 121 4.02 -0.60 12.05
C ARG A 121 3.20 -1.41 11.05
N ASP A 122 2.10 -2.01 11.50
CA ASP A 122 1.27 -2.90 10.67
C ASP A 122 0.74 -2.15 9.42
N GLN A 123 0.29 -0.90 9.61
CA GLN A 123 -0.16 -0.08 8.48
C GLN A 123 0.98 0.37 7.58
N GLY A 124 2.14 0.73 8.13
CA GLY A 124 3.28 1.20 7.36
C GLY A 124 3.94 0.09 6.56
N PHE A 125 4.15 -1.08 7.16
CA PHE A 125 4.59 -2.30 6.47
C PHE A 125 3.65 -2.65 5.32
N ARG A 126 2.33 -2.65 5.60
CA ARG A 126 1.31 -2.87 4.55
C ARG A 126 1.44 -1.86 3.42
N LYS A 127 1.59 -0.57 3.71
CA LYS A 127 1.76 0.47 2.68
C LYS A 127 2.98 0.21 1.80
N ALA A 128 4.12 -0.14 2.39
CA ALA A 128 5.34 -0.46 1.66
C ALA A 128 5.16 -1.67 0.73
N ILE A 129 4.62 -2.77 1.25
CA ILE A 129 4.40 -4.01 0.47
C ILE A 129 3.38 -3.80 -0.66
N VAL A 130 2.26 -3.12 -0.40
CA VAL A 130 1.26 -2.82 -1.44
C VAL A 130 1.87 -1.98 -2.56
N HIS A 131 2.69 -0.99 -2.19
CA HIS A 131 3.38 -0.12 -3.13
C HIS A 131 4.38 -0.90 -4.01
N LEU A 132 5.28 -1.68 -3.39
CA LEU A 132 6.32 -2.45 -4.09
C LEU A 132 5.77 -3.47 -5.09
N TYR A 133 4.62 -4.06 -4.77
CA TYR A 133 3.96 -5.04 -5.62
C TYR A 133 2.92 -4.42 -6.57
N ASN A 134 2.74 -3.10 -6.56
CA ASN A 134 1.72 -2.40 -7.35
C ASN A 134 0.34 -3.07 -7.25
N HIS A 135 -0.07 -3.41 -6.02
CA HIS A 135 -1.34 -4.09 -5.72
C HIS A 135 -1.51 -5.51 -6.31
N ARG A 136 -0.43 -6.11 -6.85
CA ARG A 136 -0.44 -7.46 -7.42
C ARG A 136 -0.08 -8.49 -6.35
N TYR A 137 -0.73 -9.64 -6.36
CA TYR A 137 -0.40 -10.73 -5.43
C TYR A 137 0.79 -11.55 -5.95
N ALA A 138 1.78 -11.78 -5.09
CA ALA A 138 3.03 -12.46 -5.38
C ALA A 138 2.81 -13.88 -5.92
N LEU A 139 1.99 -14.69 -5.25
CA LEU A 139 1.82 -16.12 -5.60
C LEU A 139 0.90 -16.34 -6.82
N CYS A 140 -0.26 -15.68 -6.87
CA CYS A 140 -1.25 -15.94 -7.92
C CYS A 140 -1.24 -14.90 -9.07
N GLY A 141 -0.55 -13.77 -8.90
CA GLY A 141 -0.41 -12.74 -9.93
C GLY A 141 -1.64 -11.89 -10.20
N ILE A 142 -2.75 -12.13 -9.50
CA ILE A 142 -3.97 -11.35 -9.64
C ILE A 142 -3.74 -9.93 -9.08
N ARG A 143 -4.35 -8.94 -9.73
CA ARG A 143 -4.39 -7.54 -9.30
C ARG A 143 -5.83 -7.08 -9.37
N MET A 144 -6.40 -6.67 -8.24
CA MET A 144 -7.78 -6.18 -8.14
C MET A 144 -7.79 -4.83 -7.41
N LEU A 145 -8.32 -3.82 -8.10
CA LEU A 145 -8.52 -2.48 -7.56
C LEU A 145 -9.93 -2.00 -7.87
N THR A 146 -10.55 -1.30 -6.94
CA THR A 146 -11.77 -0.53 -7.22
C THR A 146 -11.41 0.76 -7.98
N PRO A 147 -12.39 1.45 -8.61
CA PRO A 147 -12.15 2.75 -9.24
C PRO A 147 -11.55 3.79 -8.28
N GLU A 148 -11.83 3.68 -6.98
CA GLU A 148 -11.31 4.53 -5.91
C GLU A 148 -9.87 4.14 -5.47
N GLY A 149 -9.31 3.07 -6.07
CA GLY A 149 -7.95 2.60 -5.77
C GLY A 149 -7.86 1.64 -4.58
N HIS A 150 -8.99 1.17 -4.02
CA HIS A 150 -8.96 0.22 -2.91
C HIS A 150 -8.53 -1.17 -3.37
N THR A 151 -7.77 -1.87 -2.52
CA THR A 151 -7.34 -3.24 -2.78
C THR A 151 -7.42 -4.12 -1.53
N VAL A 152 -7.65 -5.42 -1.73
CA VAL A 152 -7.71 -6.45 -0.68
C VAL A 152 -6.39 -7.22 -0.54
N VAL A 153 -5.27 -6.62 -0.95
CA VAL A 153 -3.92 -7.15 -0.63
C VAL A 153 -3.82 -7.42 0.86
N GLU A 154 -3.20 -8.52 1.23
CA GLU A 154 -2.65 -8.77 2.56
C GLU A 154 -1.12 -8.64 2.46
N ALA A 155 -0.51 -7.86 3.34
CA ALA A 155 0.95 -7.80 3.44
C ALA A 155 1.38 -8.88 4.44
N ALA A 156 1.90 -9.97 3.93
CA ALA A 156 2.29 -11.13 4.71
C ALA A 156 3.78 -11.10 5.00
N HIS A 157 4.16 -11.30 6.26
CA HIS A 157 5.56 -11.59 6.59
C HIS A 157 5.91 -13.02 6.18
N ILE A 158 7.12 -13.24 5.69
CA ILE A 158 7.64 -14.58 5.37
C ILE A 158 8.05 -15.28 6.66
N VAL A 159 8.89 -14.61 7.46
CA VAL A 159 9.20 -14.96 8.85
C VAL A 159 8.30 -14.10 9.74
N PRO A 160 7.44 -14.69 10.59
CA PRO A 160 6.52 -13.93 11.42
C PRO A 160 7.26 -12.85 12.23
N TRP A 161 6.74 -11.63 12.19
CA TRP A 161 7.35 -10.49 12.88
C TRP A 161 7.63 -10.76 14.37
N ARG A 162 6.72 -11.47 15.06
CA ARG A 162 6.92 -11.85 16.47
C ARG A 162 8.17 -12.71 16.72
N LYS A 163 8.72 -13.35 15.68
CA LYS A 163 9.94 -14.17 15.74
C LYS A 163 11.17 -13.39 15.28
N SER A 164 11.07 -12.62 14.20
CA SER A 164 12.22 -11.93 13.58
C SER A 164 12.39 -10.47 13.98
N GLN A 165 11.31 -9.79 14.38
CA GLN A 165 11.24 -8.32 14.50
C GLN A 165 11.66 -7.60 13.21
N ASP A 166 11.43 -8.24 12.06
CA ASP A 166 11.92 -7.79 10.75
C ASP A 166 10.75 -7.35 9.85
N ASP A 167 10.62 -6.03 9.67
CA ASP A 167 9.69 -5.41 8.74
C ASP A 167 10.33 -5.00 7.41
N ARG A 168 11.60 -5.36 7.17
CA ARG A 168 12.23 -5.07 5.87
C ARG A 168 11.36 -5.66 4.76
N PRO A 169 11.21 -4.97 3.63
CA PRO A 169 10.36 -5.49 2.56
C PRO A 169 10.80 -6.85 2.01
N THR A 170 12.07 -7.22 2.16
CA THR A 170 12.60 -8.54 1.82
C THR A 170 12.07 -9.67 2.73
N ASN A 171 11.43 -9.35 3.85
CA ASN A 171 10.65 -10.27 4.68
C ASN A 171 9.13 -10.19 4.39
N GLY A 172 8.70 -9.51 3.32
CA GLY A 172 7.29 -9.28 3.03
C GLY A 172 6.86 -9.73 1.64
N MET A 173 5.61 -10.17 1.53
CA MET A 173 4.95 -10.47 0.25
C MET A 173 3.53 -9.92 0.22
N SER A 174 3.12 -9.39 -0.94
CA SER A 174 1.72 -9.05 -1.21
C SER A 174 0.94 -10.32 -1.57
N LEU A 175 -0.07 -10.73 -0.80
CA LEU A 175 -0.85 -11.96 -1.04
C LEU A 175 -2.35 -11.66 -1.06
N CYS A 176 -3.15 -12.50 -1.73
CA CYS A 176 -4.59 -12.53 -1.46
C CYS A 176 -4.86 -13.37 -0.21
N ARG A 177 -6.04 -13.20 0.42
CA ARG A 177 -6.41 -13.93 1.65
C ARG A 177 -6.22 -15.44 1.58
N LEU A 178 -6.63 -16.06 0.46
CA LEU A 178 -6.48 -17.51 0.29
C LEU A 178 -5.01 -17.94 0.19
N CYS A 179 -4.21 -17.19 -0.58
CA CYS A 179 -2.78 -17.46 -0.72
C CYS A 179 -2.02 -17.20 0.59
N HIS A 180 -2.39 -16.15 1.33
CA HIS A 180 -1.82 -15.83 2.63
C HIS A 180 -2.09 -16.94 3.64
N TRP A 181 -3.35 -17.32 3.82
CA TRP A 181 -3.71 -18.43 4.71
C TRP A 181 -3.01 -19.74 4.30
N SER A 182 -2.97 -20.05 3.00
CA SER A 182 -2.30 -21.26 2.51
C SER A 182 -0.79 -21.24 2.76
N PHE A 183 -0.17 -20.07 2.69
CA PHE A 183 1.26 -19.88 2.96
C PHE A 183 1.56 -20.07 4.45
N ASP A 184 0.76 -19.46 5.34
CA ASP A 184 0.90 -19.58 6.79
C ASP A 184 0.65 -21.01 7.30
N GLU A 185 -0.31 -21.73 6.68
CA GLU A 185 -0.59 -23.13 7.00
C GLU A 185 0.42 -24.12 6.40
N GLY A 186 1.41 -23.64 5.65
CA GLY A 186 2.43 -24.47 5.00
C GLY A 186 1.91 -25.28 3.82
N LEU A 187 0.75 -24.92 3.27
CA LEU A 187 0.15 -25.52 2.07
C LEU A 187 0.75 -24.95 0.78
N MET A 188 1.25 -23.72 0.83
CA MET A 188 2.01 -23.06 -0.24
C MET A 188 3.35 -22.58 0.31
N GLY A 189 4.34 -22.45 -0.56
CA GLY A 189 5.67 -21.92 -0.24
C GLY A 189 6.34 -21.34 -1.48
N VAL A 190 7.59 -20.90 -1.34
CA VAL A 190 8.40 -20.40 -2.47
C VAL A 190 9.76 -21.08 -2.46
N GLY A 191 10.16 -21.60 -3.62
CA GLY A 191 11.41 -22.32 -3.84
C GLY A 191 12.64 -21.42 -4.01
N LYS A 192 13.79 -22.08 -4.22
CA LYS A 192 15.10 -21.42 -4.36
C LYS A 192 15.21 -20.58 -5.63
N ASP A 193 14.43 -20.90 -6.65
CA ASP A 193 14.40 -20.13 -7.89
C ASP A 193 13.17 -19.20 -7.92
N TYR A 194 12.56 -18.88 -6.78
CA TYR A 194 11.36 -18.06 -6.67
C TYR A 194 10.12 -18.66 -7.33
N GLU A 195 10.05 -19.98 -7.46
CA GLU A 195 8.88 -20.71 -7.94
C GLU A 195 7.92 -21.06 -6.81
N VAL A 196 6.61 -20.99 -7.07
CA VAL A 196 5.58 -21.39 -6.12
C VAL A 196 5.69 -22.89 -5.86
N LYS A 197 5.74 -23.27 -4.58
CA LYS A 197 5.63 -24.64 -4.11
C LYS A 197 4.24 -24.89 -3.55
N ILE A 198 3.69 -26.06 -3.83
CA ILE A 198 2.40 -26.51 -3.29
C ILE A 198 2.63 -27.82 -2.55
N SER A 199 2.23 -27.85 -1.29
CA SER A 199 2.32 -29.05 -0.46
C SER A 199 1.47 -30.18 -1.03
N LYS A 200 1.93 -31.42 -0.92
CA LYS A 200 1.14 -32.60 -1.27
C LYS A 200 -0.14 -32.70 -0.43
N ARG A 201 -0.16 -32.11 0.77
CA ARG A 201 -1.33 -32.06 1.66
C ARG A 201 -2.54 -31.35 1.05
N VAL A 202 -2.30 -30.45 0.10
CA VAL A 202 -3.35 -29.78 -0.68
C VAL A 202 -4.19 -30.78 -1.49
N ARG A 203 -3.66 -31.98 -1.77
CA ARG A 203 -4.31 -33.03 -2.58
C ARG A 203 -4.92 -34.19 -1.76
N ILE A 204 -4.98 -34.09 -0.43
CA ILE A 204 -5.60 -35.13 0.42
C ILE A 204 -7.12 -35.16 0.19
N GLU A 205 -7.74 -36.33 0.36
CA GLU A 205 -9.08 -36.75 -0.10
C GLU A 205 -10.26 -35.81 0.20
N GLN A 206 -10.13 -34.83 1.11
CA GLN A 206 -11.18 -33.86 1.43
C GLN A 206 -11.02 -32.50 0.72
N ASN A 207 -9.87 -32.24 0.10
CA ASN A 207 -9.57 -30.92 -0.46
C ASN A 207 -9.94 -30.84 -1.95
N PHE A 208 -10.58 -29.71 -2.32
CA PHE A 208 -10.83 -29.32 -3.71
C PHE A 208 -10.01 -28.06 -4.05
N PRO A 209 -8.70 -28.17 -4.26
CA PRO A 209 -7.79 -27.02 -4.31
C PRO A 209 -7.94 -26.12 -5.55
N GLY A 210 -8.68 -26.57 -6.56
CA GLY A 210 -9.01 -25.78 -7.74
C GLY A 210 -7.81 -25.08 -8.37
N HIS A 211 -7.91 -23.76 -8.51
CA HIS A 211 -6.89 -22.95 -9.17
C HIS A 211 -5.54 -22.89 -8.44
N ILE A 212 -5.48 -23.19 -7.13
CA ILE A 212 -4.19 -23.19 -6.40
C ILE A 212 -3.20 -24.13 -7.09
N LEU A 213 -3.63 -25.32 -7.49
CA LEU A 213 -2.76 -26.31 -8.16
C LEU A 213 -2.13 -25.79 -9.45
N THR A 214 -2.80 -24.86 -10.14
CA THR A 214 -2.30 -24.30 -11.39
C THR A 214 -1.09 -23.39 -11.17
N LEU A 215 -0.88 -22.92 -9.94
CA LEU A 215 0.22 -22.03 -9.57
C LEU A 215 1.54 -22.76 -9.37
N SER A 216 1.52 -24.09 -9.19
CA SER A 216 2.72 -24.89 -8.94
C SER A 216 3.81 -24.59 -9.96
N GLU A 217 5.04 -24.40 -9.48
CA GLU A 217 6.26 -24.18 -10.29
C GLU A 217 6.27 -22.88 -11.11
N ARG A 218 5.21 -22.07 -11.08
CA ARG A 218 5.23 -20.73 -11.66
C ARG A 218 6.14 -19.83 -10.83
N LYS A 219 6.87 -18.92 -11.46
CA LYS A 219 7.59 -17.87 -10.74
C LYS A 219 6.59 -16.97 -10.00
N ILE A 220 6.92 -16.60 -8.77
CA ILE A 220 6.20 -15.56 -8.07
C ILE A 220 6.41 -14.23 -8.79
N PHE A 221 5.46 -13.32 -8.63
CA PHE A 221 5.70 -11.93 -8.91
C PHE A 221 6.55 -11.35 -7.79
N THR A 222 7.56 -10.59 -8.16
CA THR A 222 8.46 -9.87 -7.26
C THR A 222 8.32 -8.37 -7.50
N PRO A 223 8.78 -7.53 -6.56
CA PRO A 223 8.98 -6.11 -6.82
C PRO A 223 9.88 -5.89 -8.04
N GLU A 224 9.73 -4.74 -8.69
CA GLU A 224 10.55 -4.36 -9.87
C GLU A 224 12.04 -4.24 -9.49
N GLU A 225 12.30 -3.65 -8.34
CA GLU A 225 13.65 -3.47 -7.80
C GLU A 225 14.10 -4.71 -7.02
N THR A 226 15.24 -5.29 -7.41
CA THR A 226 15.78 -6.53 -6.83
C THR A 226 16.15 -6.40 -5.36
N GLY A 227 16.46 -5.18 -4.89
CA GLY A 227 16.76 -4.90 -3.49
C GLY A 227 15.59 -5.16 -2.52
N PHE A 228 14.37 -5.27 -3.05
CA PHE A 228 13.16 -5.56 -2.26
C PHE A 228 12.61 -6.96 -2.50
N TRP A 229 13.32 -7.82 -3.23
CA TRP A 229 12.85 -9.19 -3.42
C TRP A 229 12.80 -9.93 -2.08
N PRO A 230 11.84 -10.86 -1.91
CA PRO A 230 11.87 -11.78 -0.78
C PRO A 230 13.26 -12.41 -0.62
N ASP A 231 13.90 -12.20 0.53
CA ASP A 231 15.24 -12.74 0.76
C ASP A 231 15.16 -14.26 0.78
N GLN A 232 16.09 -14.94 0.09
CA GLN A 232 16.12 -16.40 0.13
C GLN A 232 16.30 -16.92 1.55
N GLU A 233 17.02 -16.23 2.44
CA GLU A 233 17.12 -16.63 3.85
C GLU A 233 15.75 -16.73 4.55
N ASN A 234 14.86 -15.75 4.31
CA ASN A 234 13.50 -15.77 4.86
C ASN A 234 12.66 -16.90 4.22
N LEU A 235 12.79 -17.10 2.92
CA LEU A 235 12.10 -18.18 2.21
C LEU A 235 12.60 -19.57 2.63
N ASP A 236 13.91 -19.73 2.83
CA ASP A 236 14.57 -20.93 3.36
C ASP A 236 14.04 -21.24 4.76
N TRP A 237 13.93 -20.24 5.63
CA TRP A 237 13.29 -20.38 6.94
C TRP A 237 11.86 -20.91 6.81
N HIS A 238 11.02 -20.29 5.96
CA HIS A 238 9.62 -20.72 5.77
C HIS A 238 9.54 -22.16 5.26
N ARG A 239 10.41 -22.53 4.30
CA ARG A 239 10.48 -23.90 3.75
C ARG A 239 10.83 -24.96 4.79
N ASN A 240 11.61 -24.60 5.81
CA ASN A 240 12.07 -25.54 6.85
C ASN A 240 11.11 -25.59 8.04
N GLU A 241 10.47 -24.47 8.39
CA GLU A 241 9.73 -24.32 9.65
C GLU A 241 8.22 -24.42 9.47
N ILE A 242 7.70 -24.02 8.30
CA ILE A 242 6.27 -23.89 8.04
C ILE A 242 5.82 -24.80 6.90
N PHE A 243 6.54 -24.81 5.78
CA PHE A 243 6.13 -25.56 4.58
C PHE A 243 6.11 -27.07 4.82
N LYS A 244 4.95 -27.69 4.57
CA LYS A 244 4.74 -29.11 4.81
C LYS A 244 5.08 -29.91 3.55
N GLN A 245 6.27 -30.51 3.49
CA GLN A 245 6.74 -31.24 2.30
C GLN A 245 5.95 -32.53 2.00
N THR A 246 5.33 -33.12 3.01
CA THR A 246 4.50 -34.36 2.94
C THR A 246 3.25 -34.22 3.78
#